data_AF-A0A3D5L229-F1
#
_entry.id   AF-A0A3D5L229-F1
#
_cell.length_a   1.000
_cell.length_b   1.000
_cell.length_c   1.000
_cell.angle_alpha   90.00
_cell.angle_beta   90.00
_cell.angle_gamma   90.00
#
_symmetry.space_group_name_H-M   'P 1'
#
loop_
_entity.id
_entity.type
_entity.pdbx_description
1 polymer ?
#
loop_
_entity_poly.entity_id
_entity_poly.type
_entity_poly.pdbx_seq_one_letter_code
_entity_poly.pdbx_strand_id
1 'polypeptide(L)'
;AEADCRIENQSHGIRVLSVDNDGNVDFLVYGYFNSGEHEGQVGVSACTYSGAHHTIEEKVFLNYEGSADVLDKQVENATYLSDDGSLYLLLDDILYEISLKNSTVKPIEEDLEAGEGIVSAGGRLIAYKEMGEDGNPTGNIILLDLSDLSRQTITAADGEELLPIGFMNEDLIYGAVRKSDLSSDAVGTMYTPMYAIYIVDSDLNTLETYQKDGIYVYEAVLEDNQIQLHRIVKAQDGSFVTTDDDQIVSSGSSGSRSSYLQSASSDLFGTTLTLYVNAFDPDNYRFLSPRFVVTKSADFKVSDLASGVEGEDTAVRFYVYGMEGYLRSYYDASSAVRSAASDMMGVVVDKAGRTVWAATSVDRCQIDGIGDSVDVAADGSTVAACLDAMLRYENVSASVADLVSQGLTTGQIMEQTLSDAEVLDLTGCDMDDVLYYPSVDIPVLAMTGSDSAVLIIGYGPEKVALYDPSTGDSMTLMTREDAKSLFAGYGNRFLSYVR
;
A
#
# COMPACT_ATOMS: atom_id res chain seq x y z
N ALA A 1 -31.22 -13.85 26.85
CA ALA A 1 -31.01 -12.58 26.13
C ALA A 1 -29.80 -12.81 25.27
N GLU A 2 -29.91 -12.68 23.95
CA GLU A 2 -28.71 -12.56 23.12
C GLU A 2 -27.91 -11.38 23.66
N ALA A 3 -26.61 -11.57 23.83
CA ALA A 3 -25.72 -10.47 24.14
C ALA A 3 -25.83 -9.45 22.99
N ASP A 4 -25.76 -8.17 23.33
CA ASP A 4 -25.68 -7.12 22.31
C ASP A 4 -24.46 -7.43 21.42
N CYS A 5 -24.67 -7.58 20.11
CA CYS A 5 -23.63 -7.98 19.17
C CYS A 5 -22.43 -7.02 19.16
N ARG A 6 -22.63 -5.78 19.64
CA ARG A 6 -21.55 -4.80 19.78
C ARG A 6 -20.55 -5.21 20.85
N ILE A 7 -21.00 -5.78 21.98
CA ILE A 7 -20.13 -6.22 23.09
C ILE A 7 -19.18 -7.33 22.65
N GLU A 8 -19.59 -8.15 21.68
CA GLU A 8 -18.77 -9.24 21.14
C GLU A 8 -17.73 -8.75 20.13
N ASN A 9 -17.87 -7.53 19.58
CA ASN A 9 -16.88 -6.93 18.71
C ASN A 9 -15.69 -6.41 19.54
N GLN A 10 -14.53 -7.02 19.35
CA GLN A 10 -13.28 -6.67 20.03
C GLN A 10 -12.24 -6.08 19.06
N SER A 11 -12.67 -5.49 17.94
CA SER A 11 -11.79 -4.82 16.96
C SER A 11 -11.28 -3.47 17.48
N HIS A 12 -10.69 -3.46 18.68
CA HIS A 12 -10.00 -2.32 19.25
C HIS A 12 -8.66 -2.72 19.85
N GLY A 13 -7.68 -1.83 19.76
CA GLY A 13 -6.34 -1.99 20.30
C GLY A 13 -6.04 -1.01 21.42
N ILE A 14 -4.93 -1.28 22.12
CA ILE A 14 -4.34 -0.35 23.08
C ILE A 14 -2.86 -0.18 22.72
N ARG A 15 -2.43 1.07 22.51
CA ARG A 15 -1.03 1.39 22.25
C ARG A 15 -0.49 2.24 23.41
N VAL A 16 0.49 1.70 24.14
CA VAL A 16 1.21 2.47 25.16
C VAL A 16 2.19 3.41 24.45
N LEU A 17 2.14 4.70 24.78
CA LEU A 17 2.98 5.74 24.17
C LEU A 17 4.16 6.10 25.07
N SER A 18 3.91 6.28 26.37
CA SER A 18 4.94 6.64 27.36
C SER A 18 4.64 6.02 28.72
N VAL A 19 5.68 5.82 29.51
CA VAL A 19 5.60 5.50 30.94
C VAL A 19 6.66 6.32 31.66
N ASP A 20 6.26 7.15 32.61
CA ASP A 20 7.20 7.95 33.40
C ASP A 20 7.57 7.30 34.76
N ASN A 21 8.54 7.90 35.45
CA ASN A 21 9.01 7.41 36.75
C ASN A 21 7.98 7.58 37.88
N ASP A 22 6.98 8.44 37.71
CA ASP A 22 5.88 8.64 38.66
C ASP A 22 4.73 7.65 38.43
N GLY A 23 4.87 6.78 37.42
CA GLY A 23 3.89 5.77 37.04
C GLY A 23 2.72 6.34 36.25
N ASN A 24 2.86 7.54 35.67
CA ASN A 24 1.91 8.03 34.68
C ASN A 24 2.15 7.32 33.35
N VAL A 25 1.07 7.09 32.61
CA VAL A 25 1.09 6.37 31.34
C VAL A 25 0.24 7.12 30.34
N ASP A 26 0.80 7.54 29.22
CA ASP A 26 0.03 7.99 28.06
C ASP A 26 -0.18 6.81 27.11
N PHE A 27 -1.42 6.64 26.64
CA PHE A 27 -1.79 5.52 25.79
C PHE A 27 -2.97 5.88 24.90
N LEU A 28 -3.11 5.12 23.81
CA LEU A 28 -4.26 5.16 22.93
C LEU A 28 -5.15 3.95 23.21
N VAL A 29 -6.46 4.17 23.18
CA VAL A 29 -7.44 3.13 22.85
C VAL A 29 -7.95 3.46 21.47
N TYR A 30 -7.91 2.52 20.53
CA TYR A 30 -8.27 2.82 19.14
C TYR A 30 -9.00 1.66 18.48
N GLY A 31 -9.71 1.92 17.38
CA GLY A 31 -10.56 0.95 16.69
C GLY A 31 -12.03 1.10 17.05
N TYR A 32 -12.79 0.01 17.01
CA TYR A 32 -14.22 -0.02 17.31
C TYR A 32 -14.51 -0.01 18.82
N PHE A 33 -15.14 1.06 19.29
CA PHE A 33 -15.57 1.19 20.68
C PHE A 33 -16.88 0.43 20.88
N ASN A 34 -16.79 -0.72 21.54
CA ASN A 34 -17.94 -1.57 21.81
C ASN A 34 -18.74 -1.19 23.08
N SER A 35 -18.26 -0.20 23.84
CA SER A 35 -18.87 0.28 25.07
C SER A 35 -18.34 1.67 25.44
N GLY A 36 -18.96 2.30 26.45
CA GLY A 36 -18.54 3.62 26.94
C GLY A 36 -19.24 4.77 26.22
N GLU A 37 -18.70 5.98 26.34
CA GLU A 37 -19.30 7.18 25.74
C GLU A 37 -19.27 7.18 24.21
N HIS A 38 -18.28 6.48 23.63
CA HIS A 38 -18.07 6.37 22.19
C HIS A 38 -18.61 5.06 21.59
N GLU A 39 -19.51 4.37 22.31
CA GLU A 39 -20.08 3.09 21.86
C GLU A 39 -20.66 3.15 20.44
N GLY A 40 -20.20 2.26 19.57
CA GLY A 40 -20.60 2.18 18.17
C GLY A 40 -19.75 3.00 17.21
N GLN A 41 -18.76 3.76 17.71
CA GLN A 41 -17.87 4.57 16.88
C GLN A 41 -16.54 3.86 16.64
N VAL A 42 -15.91 4.16 15.50
CA VAL A 42 -14.50 3.84 15.25
C VAL A 42 -13.70 5.11 15.50
N GLY A 43 -12.57 5.01 16.19
CA GLY A 43 -11.81 6.21 16.51
C GLY A 43 -10.56 5.96 17.34
N VAL A 44 -9.95 7.04 17.79
CA VAL A 44 -8.76 7.04 18.67
C VAL A 44 -9.06 7.89 19.91
N SER A 45 -9.01 7.26 21.07
CA SER A 45 -9.07 7.89 22.39
C SER A 45 -7.66 8.03 22.95
N ALA A 46 -7.18 9.27 23.04
CA ALA A 46 -5.91 9.58 23.67
C ALA A 46 -6.10 9.78 25.18
N CYS A 47 -5.50 8.90 25.97
CA CYS A 47 -5.72 8.79 27.41
C CYS A 47 -4.43 9.00 28.20
N THR A 48 -4.56 9.59 29.38
CA THR A 48 -3.50 9.63 30.40
C THR A 48 -3.97 8.91 31.66
N TYR A 49 -3.21 7.91 32.10
CA TYR A 49 -3.33 7.34 33.45
C TYR A 49 -2.41 8.09 34.42
N SER A 50 -2.96 8.47 35.58
CA SER A 50 -2.20 9.07 36.67
C SER A 50 -1.77 8.02 37.70
N GLY A 51 -0.46 7.85 37.87
CA GLY A 51 0.10 6.99 38.91
C GLY A 51 -0.22 7.47 40.34
N ALA A 52 -0.32 8.79 40.53
CA ALA A 52 -0.62 9.40 41.82
C ALA A 52 -2.09 9.32 42.23
N HIS A 53 -3.01 9.43 41.26
CA HIS A 53 -4.45 9.48 41.52
C HIS A 53 -5.18 8.17 41.22
N HIS A 54 -4.52 7.24 40.52
CA HIS A 54 -5.10 5.99 40.05
C HIS A 54 -6.35 6.22 39.20
N THR A 55 -6.28 7.22 38.32
CA THR A 55 -7.37 7.60 37.42
C THR A 55 -6.91 7.58 35.98
N ILE A 56 -7.80 7.19 35.07
CA ILE A 56 -7.64 7.37 33.63
C ILE A 56 -8.48 8.58 33.23
N GLU A 57 -7.89 9.48 32.46
CA GLU A 57 -8.55 10.64 31.88
C GLU A 57 -8.40 10.59 30.35
N GLU A 58 -9.51 10.58 29.63
CA GLU A 58 -9.53 10.83 28.19
C GLU A 58 -9.28 12.31 27.92
N LYS A 59 -8.26 12.61 27.11
CA LYS A 59 -7.86 13.97 26.74
C LYS A 59 -8.52 14.42 25.45
N VAL A 60 -8.55 13.51 24.46
CA VAL A 60 -9.05 13.75 23.11
C VAL A 60 -9.68 12.46 22.61
N PHE A 61 -10.83 12.57 21.95
CA PHE A 61 -11.38 11.53 21.11
C PHE A 61 -11.40 12.00 19.65
N LEU A 62 -10.83 11.19 18.77
CA LEU A 62 -10.85 11.37 17.32
C LEU A 62 -11.77 10.33 16.69
N ASN A 63 -12.94 10.76 16.21
CA ASN A 63 -13.85 9.92 15.46
C ASN A 63 -13.32 9.72 14.03
N TYR A 64 -13.07 8.45 13.67
CA TYR A 64 -12.58 8.00 12.38
C TYR A 64 -13.70 7.33 11.58
N GLU A 65 -13.90 7.75 10.34
CA GLU A 65 -15.02 7.28 9.51
C GLU A 65 -14.68 6.06 8.63
N GLY A 66 -13.41 5.64 8.61
CA GLY A 66 -12.99 4.41 7.95
C GLY A 66 -13.20 3.15 8.78
N SER A 67 -12.64 2.03 8.34
CA SER A 67 -12.77 0.75 9.04
C SER A 67 -11.83 0.65 10.26
N ALA A 68 -12.24 -0.11 11.27
CA ALA A 68 -11.42 -0.35 12.45
C ALA A 68 -10.11 -1.09 12.10
N ASP A 69 -10.14 -1.99 11.12
CA ASP A 69 -8.96 -2.76 10.70
C ASP A 69 -7.93 -1.86 10.00
N VAL A 70 -8.39 -0.90 9.19
CA VAL A 70 -7.52 0.11 8.57
C VAL A 70 -6.92 1.01 9.66
N LEU A 71 -7.75 1.49 10.59
CA LEU A 71 -7.29 2.32 11.69
C LEU A 71 -6.24 1.62 12.56
N ASP A 72 -6.41 0.31 12.81
CA ASP A 72 -5.45 -0.47 13.58
C ASP A 72 -4.04 -0.40 12.98
N LYS A 73 -3.91 -0.65 11.67
CA LYS A 73 -2.62 -0.55 10.99
C LYS A 73 -2.08 0.87 10.90
N GLN A 74 -2.93 1.88 10.70
CA GLN A 74 -2.49 3.27 10.66
C GLN A 74 -1.93 3.70 12.03
N VAL A 75 -2.63 3.34 13.11
CA VAL A 75 -2.14 3.60 14.47
C VAL A 75 -0.86 2.82 14.74
N GLU A 76 -0.74 1.54 14.37
CA GLU A 76 0.47 0.73 14.57
C GLU A 76 1.71 1.31 13.85
N ASN A 77 1.55 1.74 12.60
CA ASN A 77 2.68 2.13 11.76
C ASN A 77 3.11 3.59 11.94
N ALA A 78 2.20 4.49 12.32
CA ALA A 78 2.44 5.92 12.21
C ALA A 78 1.87 6.73 13.40
N THR A 79 2.33 6.38 14.59
CA THR A 79 2.07 7.13 15.83
C THR A 79 3.37 7.42 16.57
N TYR A 80 3.57 8.68 16.97
CA TYR A 80 4.73 9.09 17.75
C TYR A 80 4.36 10.09 18.84
N LEU A 81 4.83 9.90 20.07
CA LEU A 81 4.67 10.86 21.15
C LEU A 81 6.02 11.52 21.42
N SER A 82 6.09 12.83 21.23
CA SER A 82 7.29 13.62 21.49
C SER A 82 7.47 13.92 22.98
N ASP A 83 8.70 14.27 23.37
CA ASP A 83 9.06 14.61 24.75
C ASP A 83 8.30 15.82 25.31
N ASP A 84 7.76 16.69 24.45
CA ASP A 84 7.00 17.87 24.85
C ASP A 84 5.50 17.59 25.12
N GLY A 85 5.06 16.35 24.89
CA GLY A 85 3.69 15.89 25.08
C GLY A 85 2.77 16.08 23.86
N SER A 86 3.34 16.33 22.67
CA SER A 86 2.62 16.35 21.41
C SER A 86 2.62 14.95 20.79
N LEU A 87 1.41 14.42 20.59
CA LEU A 87 1.16 13.15 19.91
C LEU A 87 0.95 13.41 18.42
N TYR A 88 1.71 12.74 17.59
CA TYR A 88 1.57 12.75 16.15
C TYR A 88 0.94 11.46 15.67
N LEU A 89 -0.05 11.59 14.79
CA LEU A 89 -0.81 10.48 14.25
C LEU A 89 -1.07 10.74 12.77
N LEU A 90 -0.62 9.82 11.91
CA LEU A 90 -0.91 9.85 10.47
C LEU A 90 -2.21 9.07 10.23
N LEU A 91 -3.24 9.76 9.73
CA LEU A 91 -4.51 9.16 9.33
C LEU A 91 -4.87 9.61 7.92
N ASP A 92 -5.15 8.65 7.03
CA ASP A 92 -5.54 8.87 5.63
C ASP A 92 -4.68 9.96 4.97
N ASP A 93 -3.35 9.80 5.11
CA ASP A 93 -2.31 10.69 4.54
C ASP A 93 -2.25 12.12 5.08
N ILE A 94 -2.97 12.38 6.16
CA ILE A 94 -2.90 13.63 6.89
C ILE A 94 -2.21 13.38 8.23
N LEU A 95 -1.13 14.12 8.47
CA LEU A 95 -0.42 14.09 9.74
C LEU A 95 -1.06 15.07 10.71
N TYR A 96 -1.59 14.55 11.81
CA TYR A 96 -2.21 15.35 12.87
C TYR A 96 -1.27 15.53 14.06
N GLU A 97 -1.24 16.73 14.63
CA GLU A 97 -0.67 17.02 15.94
C GLU A 97 -1.80 17.11 16.97
N ILE A 98 -1.74 16.24 17.98
CA ILE A 98 -2.66 16.13 19.11
C ILE A 98 -1.93 16.59 20.36
N SER A 99 -2.34 17.74 20.91
CA SER A 99 -1.79 18.24 22.17
C SER A 99 -2.55 17.63 23.35
N LEU A 100 -1.97 16.66 24.04
CA LEU A 100 -2.59 16.01 25.22
C LEU A 100 -2.80 16.99 26.38
N LYS A 101 -1.94 18.01 26.46
CA LYS A 101 -2.01 19.06 27.49
C LYS A 101 -3.18 20.02 27.26
N ASN A 102 -3.42 20.41 26.01
CA ASN A 102 -4.41 21.42 25.66
C ASN A 102 -5.72 20.83 25.14
N SER A 103 -5.77 19.52 24.90
CA SER A 103 -6.89 18.82 24.27
C SER A 103 -7.27 19.43 22.92
N THR A 104 -6.26 19.68 22.07
CA THR A 104 -6.44 20.26 20.74
C THR A 104 -5.86 19.36 19.67
N VAL A 105 -6.47 19.37 18.50
CA VAL A 105 -6.00 18.66 17.31
C VAL A 105 -5.91 19.64 16.15
N LYS A 106 -4.85 19.53 15.36
CA LYS A 106 -4.68 20.26 14.10
C LYS A 106 -3.95 19.39 13.08
N PRO A 107 -4.27 19.49 11.79
CA PRO A 107 -3.39 18.97 10.75
C PRO A 107 -2.08 19.78 10.72
N ILE A 108 -0.97 19.11 10.45
CA ILE A 108 0.36 19.75 10.32
C ILE A 108 1.05 19.45 9.00
N GLU A 109 0.68 18.35 8.33
CA GLU A 109 0.98 18.08 6.93
C GLU A 109 -0.28 17.48 6.30
N GLU A 110 -0.74 18.09 5.22
CA GLU A 110 -1.84 17.62 4.40
C GLU A 110 -1.23 17.15 3.06
N ASP A 111 -1.84 16.15 2.40
CA ASP A 111 -1.39 15.60 1.12
C ASP A 111 -0.06 14.81 1.13
N LEU A 112 0.20 14.00 2.18
CA LEU A 112 1.28 12.99 2.12
C LEU A 112 1.01 11.89 1.07
N GLU A 113 -0.22 11.87 0.54
CA GLU A 113 -0.70 11.02 -0.53
C GLU A 113 0.04 11.26 -1.85
N ALA A 114 0.50 12.50 -2.10
CA ALA A 114 1.07 12.89 -3.38
C ALA A 114 2.43 12.24 -3.71
N GLY A 115 2.98 11.36 -2.86
CA GLY A 115 4.21 10.68 -3.22
C GLY A 115 4.77 9.65 -2.24
N GLU A 116 3.99 8.63 -1.87
CA GLU A 116 4.55 7.42 -1.25
C GLU A 116 5.23 7.71 0.10
N GLY A 117 4.55 8.44 0.98
CA GLY A 117 5.04 8.70 2.33
C GLY A 117 5.38 7.41 3.07
N ILE A 118 6.63 7.29 3.53
CA ILE A 118 7.12 6.15 4.32
C ILE A 118 7.41 6.61 5.74
N VAL A 119 7.21 5.70 6.71
CA VAL A 119 7.38 6.00 8.14
C VAL A 119 8.41 5.04 8.75
N SER A 120 9.28 5.58 9.60
CA SER A 120 10.31 4.78 10.28
C SER A 120 9.72 3.85 11.33
N ALA A 121 10.49 2.84 11.73
CA ALA A 121 10.11 1.99 12.86
C ALA A 121 9.90 2.87 14.12
N GLY A 122 8.77 2.68 14.80
CA GLY A 122 8.40 3.49 15.97
C GLY A 122 7.72 4.83 15.65
N GLY A 123 7.58 5.20 14.38
CA GLY A 123 6.74 6.32 13.93
C GLY A 123 7.40 7.71 13.96
N ARG A 124 8.69 7.82 14.31
CA ARG A 124 9.35 9.12 14.53
C ARG A 124 9.67 9.89 13.25
N LEU A 125 10.17 9.22 12.21
CA LEU A 125 10.58 9.86 10.97
C LEU A 125 9.57 9.56 9.86
N ILE A 126 9.29 10.56 9.04
CA ILE A 126 8.47 10.42 7.83
C ILE A 126 9.29 10.94 6.65
N ALA A 127 9.35 10.18 5.56
CA ALA A 127 9.94 10.64 4.31
C ALA A 127 8.91 10.61 3.17
N TYR A 128 8.85 11.67 2.38
CA TYR A 128 7.89 11.83 1.29
C TYR A 128 8.47 12.71 0.17
N LYS A 129 7.90 12.63 -1.04
CA LYS A 129 8.33 13.49 -2.16
C LYS A 129 7.92 14.94 -1.93
N GLU A 130 8.83 15.86 -2.22
CA GLU A 130 8.53 17.29 -2.17
C GLU A 130 7.66 17.68 -3.37
N MET A 131 6.56 18.39 -3.11
CA MET A 131 5.66 18.92 -4.13
C MET A 131 5.99 20.39 -4.44
N GLY A 132 6.01 20.74 -5.73
CA GLY A 132 6.14 22.11 -6.20
C GLY A 132 4.84 22.91 -6.08
N GLU A 133 4.93 24.24 -6.25
CA GLU A 133 3.75 25.13 -6.24
C GLU A 133 2.73 24.80 -7.36
N ASP A 134 3.17 24.09 -8.40
CA ASP A 134 2.35 23.64 -9.52
C ASP A 134 1.64 22.30 -9.26
N GLY A 135 1.82 21.72 -8.06
CA GLY A 135 1.23 20.44 -7.67
C GLY A 135 1.95 19.23 -8.27
N ASN A 136 3.15 19.40 -8.85
CA ASN A 136 3.96 18.29 -9.36
C ASN A 136 5.15 17.99 -8.43
N PRO A 137 5.62 16.74 -8.32
CA PRO A 137 6.83 16.42 -7.58
C PRO A 137 8.05 17.18 -8.10
N THR A 138 8.83 17.81 -7.22
CA THR A 138 10.08 18.48 -7.58
C THR A 138 11.18 17.47 -7.95
N GLY A 139 11.02 16.25 -7.46
CA GLY A 139 11.98 15.15 -7.51
C GLY A 139 12.86 15.05 -6.26
N ASN A 140 12.70 15.95 -5.29
CA ASN A 140 13.38 15.89 -4.00
C ASN A 140 12.59 15.04 -2.99
N ILE A 141 13.26 14.62 -1.92
CA ILE A 141 12.64 13.98 -0.75
C ILE A 141 12.71 14.93 0.44
N ILE A 142 11.62 15.04 1.19
CA ILE A 142 11.59 15.65 2.52
C ILE A 142 11.68 14.54 3.55
N LEU A 143 12.60 14.66 4.51
CA LEU A 143 12.67 13.90 5.74
C LEU A 143 12.19 14.78 6.89
N LEU A 144 11.07 14.41 7.51
CA LEU A 144 10.45 15.07 8.65
C LEU A 144 10.74 14.27 9.93
N ASP A 145 11.32 14.91 10.94
CA ASP A 145 11.51 14.34 12.28
C ASP A 145 10.42 14.87 13.23
N LEU A 146 9.57 13.99 13.75
CA LEU A 146 8.47 14.35 14.64
C LEU A 146 8.91 14.66 16.08
N SER A 147 10.17 14.43 16.43
CA SER A 147 10.71 14.80 17.75
C SER A 147 10.83 16.32 17.92
N ASP A 148 11.10 17.05 16.84
CA ASP A 148 11.27 18.50 16.84
C ASP A 148 10.63 19.24 15.65
N LEU A 149 9.92 18.52 14.78
CA LEU A 149 9.33 18.99 13.52
C LEU A 149 10.36 19.57 12.54
N SER A 150 11.63 19.20 12.67
CA SER A 150 12.66 19.58 11.71
C SER A 150 12.42 18.88 10.37
N ARG A 151 12.69 19.63 9.29
CA ARG A 151 12.57 19.16 7.91
C ARG A 151 13.93 19.25 7.25
N GLN A 152 14.37 18.15 6.67
CA GLN A 152 15.58 18.08 5.87
C GLN A 152 15.23 17.69 4.44
N THR A 153 15.79 18.40 3.46
CA THR A 153 15.55 18.12 2.04
C THR A 153 16.73 17.36 1.45
N ILE A 154 16.48 16.20 0.86
CA ILE A 154 17.43 15.49 0.00
C ILE A 154 17.17 15.96 -1.44
N THR A 155 18.11 16.72 -1.99
CA THR A 155 17.97 17.34 -3.31
C THR A 155 18.42 16.41 -4.43
N ALA A 156 17.56 16.21 -5.43
CA ALA A 156 17.92 15.50 -6.65
C ALA A 156 18.96 16.27 -7.47
N ALA A 157 19.84 15.53 -8.15
CA ALA A 157 20.74 16.15 -9.13
C ALA A 157 19.97 16.59 -10.39
N ASP A 158 20.58 17.49 -11.17
CA ASP A 158 20.00 17.94 -12.44
C ASP A 158 19.68 16.75 -13.36
N GLY A 159 18.42 16.64 -13.78
CA GLY A 159 17.95 15.53 -14.64
C GLY A 159 17.65 14.23 -13.88
N GLU A 160 17.64 14.26 -12.55
CA GLU A 160 17.28 13.14 -11.70
C GLU A 160 16.01 13.41 -10.88
N GLU A 161 15.46 12.33 -10.33
CA GLU A 161 14.37 12.31 -9.36
C GLU A 161 14.68 11.24 -8.31
N LEU A 162 14.29 11.51 -7.06
CA LEU A 162 14.49 10.61 -5.92
C LEU A 162 13.16 9.97 -5.51
N LEU A 163 13.22 8.68 -5.17
CA LEU A 163 12.07 7.89 -4.73
C LEU A 163 12.30 7.40 -3.30
N PRO A 164 11.47 7.78 -2.32
CA PRO A 164 11.50 7.14 -1.01
C PRO A 164 11.10 5.67 -1.15
N ILE A 165 11.85 4.75 -0.54
CA ILE A 165 11.60 3.30 -0.65
C ILE A 165 11.11 2.73 0.68
N GLY A 166 11.79 3.06 1.77
CA GLY A 166 11.38 2.62 3.10
C GLY A 166 12.39 2.99 4.16
N PHE A 167 12.19 2.45 5.35
CA PHE A 167 13.13 2.59 6.45
C PHE A 167 13.59 1.22 6.94
N MET A 168 14.84 1.13 7.33
CA MET A 168 15.34 0.03 8.15
C MET A 168 15.68 0.59 9.53
N ASN A 169 14.80 0.34 10.50
CA ASN A 169 14.77 1.08 11.77
C ASN A 169 14.53 2.58 11.54
N GLU A 170 15.54 3.42 11.80
CA GLU A 170 15.53 4.87 11.55
C GLU A 170 16.37 5.27 10.32
N ASP A 171 16.99 4.31 9.63
CA ASP A 171 17.79 4.59 8.44
C ASP A 171 16.89 4.66 7.20
N LEU A 172 16.90 5.80 6.51
CA LEU A 172 16.11 6.03 5.30
C LEU A 172 16.76 5.36 4.10
N ILE A 173 15.95 4.63 3.34
CA ILE A 173 16.31 4.01 2.06
C ILE A 173 15.58 4.74 0.95
N TYR A 174 16.33 5.21 -0.05
CA TYR A 174 15.76 5.88 -1.22
C TYR A 174 16.52 5.54 -2.51
N GLY A 175 15.84 5.61 -3.64
CA GLY A 175 16.40 5.39 -4.96
C GLY A 175 16.60 6.68 -5.73
N ALA A 176 17.56 6.67 -6.66
CA ALA A 176 17.74 7.75 -7.64
C ALA A 176 17.42 7.25 -9.05
N VAL A 177 16.61 8.02 -9.76
CA VAL A 177 16.14 7.75 -11.11
C VAL A 177 16.63 8.86 -12.03
N ARG A 178 17.05 8.50 -13.26
CA ARG A 178 17.34 9.51 -14.29
C ARG A 178 16.06 9.79 -15.06
N LYS A 179 15.70 11.06 -15.21
CA LYS A 179 14.52 11.48 -16.01
C LYS A 179 14.63 11.03 -17.47
N SER A 180 15.84 10.86 -18.00
CA SER A 180 16.08 10.34 -19.36
C SER A 180 15.88 8.82 -19.49
N ASP A 181 15.86 8.10 -18.37
CA ASP A 181 15.61 6.66 -18.33
C ASP A 181 14.14 6.34 -18.01
N LEU A 182 13.34 7.35 -17.67
CA LEU A 182 11.88 7.22 -17.58
C LEU A 182 11.32 6.89 -18.96
N SER A 183 10.55 5.83 -19.02
CA SER A 183 9.83 5.42 -20.23
C SER A 183 8.44 4.95 -19.85
N SER A 184 7.45 5.35 -20.62
CA SER A 184 6.13 4.72 -20.62
C SER A 184 6.03 3.77 -21.81
N ASP A 185 5.36 2.65 -21.62
CA ASP A 185 5.07 1.76 -22.73
C ASP A 185 3.78 2.16 -23.49
N ALA A 186 3.38 1.38 -24.50
CA ALA A 186 2.15 1.64 -25.28
C ALA A 186 0.85 1.52 -24.47
N VAL A 187 0.90 0.82 -23.32
CA VAL A 187 -0.24 0.61 -22.42
C VAL A 187 -0.37 1.78 -21.44
N GLY A 188 0.72 2.49 -21.19
CA GLY A 188 0.80 3.64 -20.29
C GLY A 188 1.60 3.37 -19.01
N THR A 189 2.12 2.14 -18.83
CA THR A 189 2.88 1.78 -17.63
C THR A 189 4.21 2.52 -17.60
N MET A 190 4.46 3.23 -16.50
CA MET A 190 5.68 4.01 -16.28
C MET A 190 6.76 3.15 -15.64
N TYR A 191 7.92 3.07 -16.29
CA TYR A 191 9.13 2.50 -15.71
C TYR A 191 9.93 3.59 -14.98
N THR A 192 10.18 3.39 -13.69
CA THR A 192 11.00 4.26 -12.84
C THR A 192 12.31 3.57 -12.41
N PRO A 193 13.18 3.21 -13.38
CA PRO A 193 14.37 2.41 -13.11
C PRO A 193 15.37 3.20 -12.25
N MET A 194 15.60 2.73 -11.03
CA MET A 194 16.55 3.33 -10.10
C MET A 194 17.97 2.88 -10.45
N TYR A 195 18.84 3.82 -10.84
CA TYR A 195 20.23 3.48 -11.18
C TYR A 195 21.10 3.31 -9.92
N ALA A 196 20.64 3.83 -8.79
CA ALA A 196 21.30 3.72 -7.49
C ALA A 196 20.27 3.67 -6.35
N ILE A 197 20.63 2.98 -5.27
CA ILE A 197 19.91 2.96 -3.98
C ILE A 197 20.86 3.50 -2.90
N TYR A 198 20.35 4.38 -2.05
CA TYR A 198 21.07 5.00 -0.94
C TYR A 198 20.43 4.61 0.38
N ILE A 199 21.28 4.36 1.37
CA ILE A 199 20.86 4.21 2.77
C ILE A 199 21.52 5.32 3.56
N VAL A 200 20.73 6.14 4.26
CA VAL A 200 21.22 7.28 5.05
C VAL A 200 20.66 7.22 6.47
N ASP A 201 21.43 7.71 7.44
CA ASP A 201 20.92 7.91 8.81
C ASP A 201 20.00 9.15 8.90
N SER A 202 19.47 9.42 10.09
CA SER A 202 18.60 10.57 10.38
C SER A 202 19.28 11.94 10.26
N ASP A 203 20.61 11.98 10.24
CA ASP A 203 21.42 13.17 9.98
C ASP A 203 21.80 13.28 8.49
N LEU A 204 21.24 12.41 7.63
CA LEU A 204 21.52 12.29 6.20
C LEU A 204 22.97 11.90 5.86
N ASN A 205 23.70 11.27 6.78
CA ASN A 205 24.99 10.66 6.44
C ASN A 205 24.77 9.37 5.65
N THR A 206 25.48 9.21 4.53
CA THR A 206 25.41 7.98 3.73
C THR A 206 26.05 6.80 4.45
N LEU A 207 25.23 5.80 4.74
CA LEU A 207 25.63 4.52 5.33
C LEU A 207 26.04 3.52 4.24
N GLU A 208 25.27 3.46 3.15
CA GLU A 208 25.51 2.54 2.03
C GLU A 208 25.09 3.18 0.70
N THR A 209 25.74 2.77 -0.39
CA THR A 209 25.36 3.13 -1.76
C THR A 209 25.46 1.91 -2.65
N TYR A 210 24.30 1.43 -3.11
CA TYR A 210 24.22 0.36 -4.09
C TYR A 210 24.14 0.97 -5.49
N GLN A 211 25.18 0.74 -6.29
CA GLN A 211 25.22 1.12 -7.70
C GLN A 211 26.04 0.11 -8.49
N LYS A 212 25.49 -0.35 -9.62
CA LYS A 212 26.16 -1.28 -10.55
C LYS A 212 26.02 -0.74 -11.97
N ASP A 213 27.14 -0.74 -12.70
CA ASP A 213 27.16 -0.17 -14.05
C ASP A 213 26.27 -0.95 -15.02
N GLY A 214 25.40 -0.25 -15.74
CA GLY A 214 24.43 -0.84 -16.67
C GLY A 214 23.26 -1.61 -16.04
N ILE A 215 23.14 -1.60 -14.71
CA ILE A 215 22.09 -2.30 -13.95
C ILE A 215 21.22 -1.27 -13.25
N TYR A 216 19.91 -1.52 -13.28
CA TYR A 216 18.91 -0.71 -12.59
C TYR A 216 18.09 -1.59 -11.65
N VAL A 217 17.63 -1.02 -10.54
CA VAL A 217 16.69 -1.63 -9.60
C VAL A 217 15.31 -1.09 -9.95
N TYR A 218 14.35 -1.98 -10.21
CA TYR A 218 12.97 -1.56 -10.45
C TYR A 218 12.08 -1.75 -9.22
N GLU A 219 12.48 -2.62 -8.29
CA GLU A 219 11.76 -2.87 -7.05
C GLU A 219 12.76 -3.26 -5.95
N ALA A 220 12.51 -2.77 -4.74
CA ALA A 220 13.29 -3.12 -3.55
C ALA A 220 12.32 -3.50 -2.43
N VAL A 221 12.42 -4.75 -1.96
CA VAL A 221 11.55 -5.32 -0.94
C VAL A 221 12.31 -5.32 0.39
N LEU A 222 11.77 -4.63 1.40
CA LEU A 222 12.36 -4.55 2.72
C LEU A 222 11.88 -5.73 3.58
N GLU A 223 12.83 -6.49 4.13
CA GLU A 223 12.62 -7.52 5.14
C GLU A 223 13.41 -7.15 6.41
N ASP A 224 13.09 -7.78 7.55
CA ASP A 224 13.61 -7.42 8.88
C ASP A 224 15.13 -7.16 8.96
N ASN A 225 15.94 -7.87 8.17
CA ASN A 225 17.40 -7.71 8.17
C ASN A 225 18.03 -7.67 6.76
N GLN A 226 17.24 -7.56 5.70
CA GLN A 226 17.76 -7.51 4.35
C GLN A 226 16.83 -6.72 3.42
N ILE A 227 17.42 -6.15 2.37
CA ILE A 227 16.69 -5.51 1.28
C ILE A 227 16.91 -6.38 0.05
N GLN A 228 15.86 -7.02 -0.44
CA GLN A 228 15.88 -7.77 -1.69
C GLN A 228 15.71 -6.80 -2.86
N LEU A 229 16.59 -6.87 -3.86
CA LEU A 229 16.61 -5.96 -5.01
C LEU A 229 16.28 -6.73 -6.29
N HIS A 230 15.18 -6.35 -6.94
CA HIS A 230 14.81 -6.86 -8.26
C HIS A 230 15.35 -5.95 -9.35
N ARG A 231 16.03 -6.55 -10.33
CA ARG A 231 16.92 -5.81 -11.25
C ARG A 231 16.55 -5.97 -12.72
N ILE A 232 16.84 -4.92 -13.48
CA ILE A 232 16.64 -4.83 -14.93
C ILE A 232 17.88 -4.22 -15.61
N VAL A 233 18.05 -4.51 -16.91
CA VAL A 233 19.07 -3.95 -17.79
C VAL A 233 18.42 -3.25 -18.97
N LYS A 234 19.03 -2.15 -19.43
CA LYS A 234 18.59 -1.43 -20.64
C LYS A 234 19.16 -2.12 -21.88
N ALA A 235 18.29 -2.67 -22.72
CA ALA A 235 18.64 -3.28 -24.00
C ALA A 235 19.03 -2.22 -25.06
N GLN A 236 19.59 -2.68 -26.18
CA GLN A 236 20.08 -1.79 -27.26
C GLN A 236 18.98 -0.97 -27.94
N ASP A 237 17.75 -1.48 -27.93
CA ASP A 237 16.56 -0.81 -28.46
C ASP A 237 15.95 0.18 -27.46
N GLY A 238 16.51 0.29 -26.25
CA GLY A 238 16.04 1.17 -25.18
C GLY A 238 15.03 0.52 -24.24
N SER A 239 14.59 -0.72 -24.50
CA SER A 239 13.70 -1.47 -23.60
C SER A 239 14.42 -1.95 -22.34
N PHE A 240 13.66 -2.27 -21.29
CA PHE A 240 14.20 -2.86 -20.07
C PHE A 240 13.86 -4.34 -19.98
N VAL A 241 14.82 -5.17 -19.58
CA VAL A 241 14.68 -6.63 -19.43
C VAL A 241 15.18 -7.04 -18.05
N THR A 242 14.49 -7.97 -17.39
CA THR A 242 14.89 -8.49 -16.07
C THR A 242 16.27 -9.15 -16.12
N THR A 243 16.98 -9.10 -15.00
CA THR A 243 18.26 -9.78 -14.80
C THR A 243 18.27 -10.43 -13.41
N ASP A 244 19.34 -11.12 -13.05
CA ASP A 244 19.45 -11.79 -11.74
C ASP A 244 19.19 -10.79 -10.61
N ASP A 245 18.53 -11.20 -9.53
CA ASP A 245 18.30 -10.33 -8.37
C ASP A 245 19.56 -10.16 -7.50
N ASP A 246 19.53 -9.22 -6.55
CA ASP A 246 20.57 -8.99 -5.54
C ASP A 246 19.98 -8.73 -4.16
N GLN A 247 20.83 -8.59 -3.15
CA GLN A 247 20.39 -8.25 -1.80
C GLN A 247 21.40 -7.36 -1.06
N ILE A 248 20.89 -6.48 -0.20
CA ILE A 248 21.69 -5.73 0.78
C ILE A 248 21.35 -6.31 2.16
N VAL A 249 22.32 -6.92 2.84
CA VAL A 249 22.10 -7.55 4.16
C VAL A 249 22.61 -6.63 5.26
N SER A 250 21.76 -6.36 6.25
CA SER A 250 22.15 -5.61 7.43
C SER A 250 22.93 -6.47 8.41
N SER A 251 24.02 -5.93 8.96
CA SER A 251 24.83 -6.60 9.99
C SER A 251 24.35 -6.31 11.42
N GLY A 252 23.20 -5.67 11.58
CA GLY A 252 22.64 -5.30 12.87
C GLY A 252 22.24 -6.52 13.70
N SER A 253 22.82 -6.67 14.90
CA SER A 253 22.39 -7.69 15.84
C SER A 253 21.07 -7.27 16.49
N SER A 254 20.02 -8.08 16.37
CA SER A 254 18.79 -7.92 17.14
C SER A 254 19.13 -7.92 18.64
N GLY A 255 18.84 -6.81 19.31
CA GLY A 255 19.08 -6.64 20.74
C GLY A 255 18.42 -7.75 21.56
N SER A 256 19.13 -8.25 22.57
CA SER A 256 18.57 -9.19 23.55
C SER A 256 17.38 -8.54 24.27
N ARG A 257 16.18 -9.10 24.11
CA ARG A 257 14.98 -8.66 24.83
C ARG A 257 15.18 -8.88 26.34
N SER A 258 15.09 -7.81 27.13
CA SER A 258 15.24 -7.84 28.60
C SER A 258 14.01 -8.34 29.36
N SER A 259 12.85 -8.38 28.69
CA SER A 259 11.59 -8.92 29.22
C SER A 259 10.79 -9.51 28.05
N TYR A 260 10.03 -10.59 28.26
CA TYR A 260 9.23 -11.23 27.22
C TYR A 260 7.96 -11.86 27.77
N LEU A 261 6.90 -11.89 26.96
CA LEU A 261 5.64 -12.55 27.26
C LEU A 261 5.63 -13.93 26.60
N GLN A 262 5.25 -14.96 27.35
CA GLN A 262 5.05 -16.31 26.84
C GLN A 262 3.58 -16.70 27.01
N SER A 263 2.96 -17.21 25.95
CA SER A 263 1.61 -17.78 26.01
C SER A 263 1.67 -19.32 26.02
N ALA A 264 0.75 -19.95 26.75
CA ALA A 264 0.55 -21.39 26.73
C ALA A 264 -0.94 -21.70 26.85
N SER A 265 -1.47 -22.52 25.95
CA SER A 265 -2.88 -22.94 25.98
C SER A 265 -3.02 -24.33 26.58
N SER A 266 -4.03 -24.53 27.43
CA SER A 266 -4.40 -25.84 27.97
C SER A 266 -5.91 -25.96 28.14
N ASP A 267 -6.44 -27.19 28.04
CA ASP A 267 -7.88 -27.45 28.20
C ASP A 267 -8.44 -27.00 29.56
N LEU A 268 -7.59 -26.99 30.60
CA LEU A 268 -8.00 -26.69 31.98
C LEU A 268 -7.97 -25.19 32.31
N PHE A 269 -6.96 -24.47 31.82
CA PHE A 269 -6.72 -23.06 32.18
C PHE A 269 -6.98 -22.09 31.02
N GLY A 270 -7.36 -22.57 29.84
CA GLY A 270 -7.43 -21.75 28.64
C GLY A 270 -6.05 -21.22 28.25
N THR A 271 -5.98 -19.96 27.83
CA THR A 271 -4.72 -19.26 27.52
C THR A 271 -4.08 -18.69 28.78
N THR A 272 -2.92 -19.21 29.16
CA THR A 272 -2.08 -18.65 30.22
C THR A 272 -1.02 -17.74 29.62
N LEU A 273 -0.93 -16.50 30.10
CA LEU A 273 0.13 -15.54 29.75
C LEU A 273 1.13 -15.43 30.91
N THR A 274 2.41 -15.67 30.64
CA THR A 274 3.52 -15.54 31.60
C THR A 274 4.44 -14.42 31.15
N LEU A 275 4.48 -13.33 31.91
CA LEU A 275 5.41 -12.22 31.65
C LEU A 275 6.71 -12.47 32.43
N TYR A 276 7.79 -12.67 31.69
CA TYR A 276 9.15 -12.71 32.23
C TYR A 276 9.71 -11.30 32.23
N VAL A 277 10.03 -10.77 33.40
CA VAL A 277 10.68 -9.47 33.55
C VAL A 277 12.03 -9.64 34.23
N ASN A 278 13.03 -8.89 33.75
CA ASN A 278 14.26 -8.72 34.50
C ASN A 278 14.00 -7.82 35.72
N ALA A 279 14.56 -8.19 36.87
CA ALA A 279 14.46 -7.45 38.13
C ALA A 279 13.01 -7.28 38.67
N PHE A 280 12.18 -8.34 38.63
CA PHE A 280 10.90 -8.35 39.34
C PHE A 280 11.11 -8.25 40.86
N ASP A 281 10.48 -7.26 41.49
CA ASP A 281 10.40 -7.15 42.95
C ASP A 281 8.99 -7.56 43.43
N PRO A 282 8.81 -8.80 43.92
CA PRO A 282 7.50 -9.30 44.35
C PRO A 282 6.95 -8.55 45.56
N ASP A 283 7.82 -7.97 46.41
CA ASP A 283 7.40 -7.29 47.63
C ASP A 283 6.81 -5.90 47.36
N ASN A 284 7.12 -5.31 46.20
CA ASN A 284 6.64 -4.00 45.76
C ASN A 284 5.62 -4.05 44.61
N TYR A 285 5.17 -5.25 44.21
CA TYR A 285 4.12 -5.40 43.21
C TYR A 285 2.77 -4.88 43.72
N ARG A 286 2.08 -4.07 42.91
CA ARG A 286 0.74 -3.54 43.21
C ARG A 286 -0.23 -3.87 42.08
N PHE A 287 -1.38 -4.42 42.43
CA PHE A 287 -2.53 -4.51 41.52
C PHE A 287 -3.46 -3.34 41.79
N LEU A 288 -3.61 -2.46 40.80
CA LEU A 288 -4.42 -1.25 40.90
C LEU A 288 -5.53 -1.32 39.87
N SER A 289 -6.76 -0.98 40.29
CA SER A 289 -7.89 -0.83 39.38
C SER A 289 -8.19 0.66 39.25
N PRO A 290 -7.76 1.31 38.16
CA PRO A 290 -7.97 2.73 37.99
C PRO A 290 -9.45 3.06 37.83
N ARG A 291 -9.84 4.26 38.27
CA ARG A 291 -11.16 4.81 37.97
C ARG A 291 -11.08 5.63 36.68
N PHE A 292 -11.97 5.35 35.72
CA PHE A 292 -12.14 6.22 34.55
C PHE A 292 -12.86 7.50 34.97
N VAL A 293 -12.28 8.65 34.63
CA VAL A 293 -12.82 9.97 34.95
C VAL A 293 -12.85 10.80 33.67
N VAL A 294 -14.03 10.93 33.08
CA VAL A 294 -14.27 11.90 32.00
C VAL A 294 -14.51 13.25 32.66
N THR A 295 -13.53 14.14 32.60
CA THR A 295 -13.69 15.51 33.13
C THR A 295 -13.84 16.53 32.00
N LYS A 296 -13.05 16.38 30.91
CA LYS A 296 -12.97 17.28 29.75
C LYS A 296 -12.37 16.56 28.53
N SER A 297 -13.06 15.56 27.99
CA SER A 297 -12.69 15.07 26.66
C SER A 297 -13.05 16.12 25.61
N ALA A 298 -12.18 16.27 24.60
CA ALA A 298 -12.47 17.06 23.42
C ALA A 298 -12.68 16.10 22.24
N ASP A 299 -13.89 16.13 21.69
CA ASP A 299 -14.28 15.27 20.57
C ASP A 299 -14.03 16.01 19.26
N PHE A 300 -13.33 15.37 18.35
CA PHE A 300 -13.16 15.84 16.99
C PHE A 300 -13.55 14.74 16.01
N LYS A 301 -13.98 15.15 14.83
CA LYS A 301 -14.21 14.27 13.70
C LYS A 301 -13.08 14.50 12.70
N VAL A 302 -12.41 13.43 12.28
CA VAL A 302 -11.24 13.52 11.39
C VAL A 302 -11.58 14.31 10.11
N SER A 303 -12.76 14.07 9.53
CA SER A 303 -13.26 14.80 8.35
C SER A 303 -13.40 16.31 8.53
N ASP A 304 -13.63 16.77 9.76
CA ASP A 304 -13.88 18.19 10.05
C ASP A 304 -12.57 18.96 10.28
N LEU A 305 -11.45 18.24 10.40
CA LEU A 305 -10.13 18.80 10.73
C LEU A 305 -9.28 19.11 9.50
N ALA A 306 -9.50 18.43 8.37
CA ALA A 306 -8.75 18.68 7.13
C ALA A 306 -9.11 20.05 6.54
N SER A 307 -8.09 20.81 6.12
CA SER A 307 -8.27 22.19 5.65
C SER A 307 -8.68 22.22 4.18
N GLY A 308 -9.94 21.94 3.89
CA GLY A 308 -10.54 22.37 2.62
C GLY A 308 -10.45 21.39 1.45
N VAL A 309 -10.93 20.17 1.65
CA VAL A 309 -11.40 19.34 0.52
C VAL A 309 -12.91 19.60 0.33
N GLU A 310 -13.28 20.79 -0.15
CA GLU A 310 -14.52 20.93 -0.96
C GLU A 310 -14.21 20.33 -2.34
N GLY A 311 -14.05 19.01 -2.37
CA GLY A 311 -13.71 18.21 -3.55
C GLY A 311 -14.04 16.76 -3.27
N GLU A 312 -14.40 16.00 -4.31
CA GLU A 312 -14.41 14.54 -4.15
C GLU A 312 -12.96 14.09 -3.95
N ASP A 313 -12.73 13.33 -2.89
CA ASP A 313 -11.48 12.61 -2.68
C ASP A 313 -11.36 11.60 -3.84
N THR A 314 -10.55 11.98 -4.82
CA THR A 314 -10.38 11.31 -6.12
C THR A 314 -9.21 10.33 -6.11
N ALA A 315 -8.54 10.17 -4.97
CA ALA A 315 -7.36 9.35 -4.91
C ALA A 315 -7.71 7.87 -4.95
N VAL A 316 -7.03 7.17 -5.86
CA VAL A 316 -7.18 5.73 -6.05
C VAL A 316 -6.46 5.03 -4.91
N ARG A 317 -7.19 4.15 -4.21
CA ARG A 317 -6.64 3.37 -3.10
C ARG A 317 -7.19 1.96 -3.09
N PHE A 318 -6.28 1.01 -3.00
CA PHE A 318 -6.55 -0.42 -2.93
C PHE A 318 -6.19 -0.94 -1.55
N TYR A 319 -7.14 -1.61 -0.89
CA TYR A 319 -6.98 -2.20 0.43
C TYR A 319 -6.85 -3.72 0.29
N VAL A 320 -5.78 -4.27 0.85
CA VAL A 320 -5.48 -5.70 0.82
C VAL A 320 -5.90 -6.33 2.15
N TYR A 321 -6.70 -7.39 2.07
CA TYR A 321 -7.15 -8.19 3.20
C TYR A 321 -6.69 -9.63 3.02
N GLY A 322 -6.18 -10.23 4.10
CA GLY A 322 -5.86 -11.66 4.20
C GLY A 322 -6.84 -12.39 5.12
N MET A 323 -6.54 -13.64 5.46
CA MET A 323 -7.37 -14.42 6.40
C MET A 323 -7.54 -13.76 7.78
N GLU A 324 -6.51 -13.04 8.25
CA GLU A 324 -6.48 -12.42 9.58
C GLU A 324 -6.99 -10.97 9.59
N GLY A 325 -7.46 -10.44 8.46
CA GLY A 325 -8.01 -9.09 8.35
C GLY A 325 -7.19 -8.19 7.40
N TYR A 326 -7.29 -6.87 7.61
CA TYR A 326 -6.58 -5.88 6.81
C TYR A 326 -5.05 -6.04 6.94
N LEU A 327 -4.37 -6.05 5.81
CA LEU A 327 -2.91 -6.16 5.75
C LEU A 327 -2.26 -4.79 5.52
N ARG A 328 -2.68 -4.09 4.45
CA ARG A 328 -2.06 -2.85 3.96
C ARG A 328 -2.86 -2.23 2.81
N SER A 329 -2.51 -1.01 2.41
CA SER A 329 -3.07 -0.31 1.26
C SER A 329 -1.99 0.07 0.26
N TYR A 330 -2.40 0.26 -1.00
CA TYR A 330 -1.56 0.68 -2.12
C TYR A 330 -2.30 1.71 -2.97
N TYR A 331 -1.54 2.49 -3.74
CA TYR A 331 -2.05 3.47 -4.70
C TYR A 331 -2.12 2.91 -6.12
N ASP A 332 -1.54 1.73 -6.36
CA ASP A 332 -1.57 1.04 -7.63
C ASP A 332 -2.11 -0.38 -7.50
N ALA A 333 -2.87 -0.82 -8.50
CA ALA A 333 -3.53 -2.11 -8.50
C ALA A 333 -2.50 -3.26 -8.53
N SER A 334 -1.41 -3.09 -9.27
CA SER A 334 -0.39 -4.12 -9.45
C SER A 334 0.25 -4.55 -8.12
N SER A 335 0.66 -3.59 -7.29
CA SER A 335 1.28 -3.85 -5.98
C SER A 335 0.26 -4.45 -5.01
N ALA A 336 -0.98 -3.98 -5.05
CA ALA A 336 -2.06 -4.55 -4.25
C ALA A 336 -2.33 -6.02 -4.60
N VAL A 337 -2.43 -6.34 -5.89
CA VAL A 337 -2.66 -7.71 -6.37
C VAL A 337 -1.47 -8.61 -6.06
N ARG A 338 -0.22 -8.19 -6.33
CA ARG A 338 0.97 -8.98 -5.97
C ARG A 338 1.04 -9.25 -4.48
N SER A 339 0.76 -8.24 -3.65
CA SER A 339 0.71 -8.41 -2.20
C SER A 339 -0.38 -9.41 -1.80
N ALA A 340 -1.59 -9.28 -2.34
CA ALA A 340 -2.70 -10.17 -2.01
C ALA A 340 -2.44 -11.61 -2.48
N ALA A 341 -1.83 -11.80 -3.64
CA ALA A 341 -1.49 -13.10 -4.20
C ALA A 341 -0.42 -13.85 -3.40
N SER A 342 0.51 -13.12 -2.77
CA SER A 342 1.50 -13.70 -1.87
C SER A 342 0.89 -14.22 -0.55
N ASP A 343 -0.29 -13.72 -0.17
CA ASP A 343 -1.02 -14.14 1.02
C ASP A 343 -2.02 -15.26 0.67
N MET A 344 -2.01 -16.36 1.43
CA MET A 344 -2.93 -17.46 1.18
C MET A 344 -4.38 -16.98 1.42
N MET A 345 -5.11 -16.74 0.33
CA MET A 345 -6.50 -16.22 0.31
C MET A 345 -6.63 -14.69 0.47
N GLY A 346 -5.70 -13.94 -0.11
CA GLY A 346 -5.83 -12.49 -0.21
C GLY A 346 -7.03 -12.02 -1.05
N VAL A 347 -7.52 -10.82 -0.72
CA VAL A 347 -8.55 -10.06 -1.44
C VAL A 347 -8.10 -8.60 -1.53
N VAL A 348 -8.29 -7.97 -2.67
CA VAL A 348 -8.12 -6.53 -2.87
C VAL A 348 -9.48 -5.89 -3.06
N VAL A 349 -9.76 -4.83 -2.31
CA VAL A 349 -10.94 -3.99 -2.48
C VAL A 349 -10.54 -2.54 -2.70
N ASP A 350 -11.34 -1.80 -3.44
CA ASP A 350 -11.17 -0.35 -3.54
C ASP A 350 -11.84 0.38 -2.37
N LYS A 351 -11.77 1.72 -2.39
CA LYS A 351 -12.40 2.60 -1.40
C LYS A 351 -13.94 2.51 -1.37
N ALA A 352 -14.57 2.15 -2.50
CA ALA A 352 -16.02 1.93 -2.57
C ALA A 352 -16.41 0.54 -2.01
N GLY A 353 -15.44 -0.30 -1.65
CA GLY A 353 -15.63 -1.66 -1.16
C GLY A 353 -15.90 -2.67 -2.28
N ARG A 354 -15.65 -2.31 -3.54
CA ARG A 354 -15.75 -3.22 -4.69
C ARG A 354 -14.54 -4.14 -4.68
N THR A 355 -14.75 -5.41 -5.00
CA THR A 355 -13.64 -6.37 -5.13
C THR A 355 -12.89 -6.11 -6.43
N VAL A 356 -11.62 -5.72 -6.29
CA VAL A 356 -10.69 -5.47 -7.40
C VAL A 356 -9.98 -6.75 -7.80
N TRP A 357 -9.66 -7.59 -6.81
CA TRP A 357 -9.03 -8.89 -7.02
C TRP A 357 -9.34 -9.84 -5.87
N ALA A 358 -9.42 -11.13 -6.15
CA ALA A 358 -9.51 -12.17 -5.13
C ALA A 358 -8.83 -13.46 -5.60
N ALA A 359 -8.22 -14.19 -4.67
CA ALA A 359 -7.71 -15.52 -4.97
C ALA A 359 -8.83 -16.42 -5.51
N THR A 360 -8.75 -16.80 -6.79
CA THR A 360 -9.79 -17.63 -7.44
C THR A 360 -9.58 -19.12 -7.13
N SER A 361 -10.69 -19.82 -6.85
CA SER A 361 -10.72 -21.29 -6.73
C SER A 361 -11.30 -21.98 -7.98
N VAL A 362 -11.63 -21.20 -9.01
CA VAL A 362 -12.21 -21.70 -10.26
C VAL A 362 -11.11 -22.35 -11.10
N ASP A 363 -11.27 -23.64 -11.45
CA ASP A 363 -10.28 -24.42 -12.21
C ASP A 363 -10.29 -24.15 -13.72
N ARG A 364 -11.40 -23.60 -14.21
CA ARG A 364 -11.59 -23.23 -15.62
C ARG A 364 -12.61 -22.11 -15.81
N CYS A 365 -12.36 -21.25 -16.77
CA CYS A 365 -13.34 -20.31 -17.30
C CYS A 365 -13.07 -20.01 -18.77
N GLN A 366 -14.04 -19.41 -19.44
CA GLN A 366 -13.91 -18.87 -20.78
C GLN A 366 -14.94 -17.76 -20.96
N ILE A 367 -14.49 -16.63 -21.48
CA ILE A 367 -15.32 -15.52 -21.91
C ILE A 367 -15.84 -15.83 -23.31
N ASP A 368 -17.16 -15.73 -23.50
CA ASP A 368 -17.80 -15.84 -24.80
C ASP A 368 -17.97 -14.45 -25.44
N GLY A 369 -18.03 -14.37 -26.77
CA GLY A 369 -18.34 -13.13 -27.50
C GLY A 369 -17.14 -12.25 -27.89
N ILE A 370 -15.95 -12.51 -27.34
CA ILE A 370 -14.70 -11.88 -27.80
C ILE A 370 -14.22 -12.59 -29.08
N GLY A 371 -14.00 -11.83 -30.15
CA GLY A 371 -13.52 -12.35 -31.44
C GLY A 371 -14.60 -12.81 -32.43
N ASP A 372 -15.89 -12.68 -32.09
CA ASP A 372 -17.03 -13.04 -32.96
C ASP A 372 -17.18 -12.12 -34.20
N SER A 373 -16.56 -10.95 -34.17
CA SER A 373 -16.34 -10.04 -35.31
C SER A 373 -14.84 -9.86 -35.52
N VAL A 374 -14.27 -10.56 -36.50
CA VAL A 374 -12.84 -10.56 -36.77
C VAL A 374 -12.45 -9.25 -37.46
N ASP A 375 -11.91 -8.29 -36.71
CA ASP A 375 -11.13 -7.21 -37.28
C ASP A 375 -9.67 -7.64 -37.32
N VAL A 376 -9.20 -8.01 -38.51
CA VAL A 376 -7.78 -8.17 -38.77
C VAL A 376 -7.16 -6.79 -38.64
N ALA A 377 -6.17 -6.62 -37.76
CA ALA A 377 -5.46 -5.35 -37.59
C ALA A 377 -5.02 -4.81 -38.96
N ALA A 378 -5.68 -3.77 -39.46
CA ALA A 378 -5.51 -3.27 -40.84
C ALA A 378 -4.20 -2.48 -41.01
N ASP A 379 -3.59 -2.08 -39.89
CA ASP A 379 -2.42 -1.22 -39.75
C ASP A 379 -1.21 -1.90 -39.08
N GLY A 380 -1.39 -3.11 -38.54
CA GLY A 380 -0.30 -3.95 -38.02
C GLY A 380 -0.06 -3.89 -36.51
N SER A 381 -0.81 -3.08 -35.74
CA SER A 381 -0.77 -3.11 -34.27
C SER A 381 -1.87 -3.99 -33.70
N THR A 382 -1.51 -5.08 -33.01
CA THR A 382 -2.51 -5.93 -32.36
C THR A 382 -3.05 -5.33 -31.06
N VAL A 383 -2.37 -4.32 -30.50
CA VAL A 383 -2.80 -3.58 -29.30
C VAL A 383 -4.14 -2.88 -29.53
N ALA A 384 -4.26 -2.12 -30.63
CA ALA A 384 -5.50 -1.41 -30.95
C ALA A 384 -6.68 -2.38 -31.21
N ALA A 385 -6.40 -3.51 -31.85
CA ALA A 385 -7.41 -4.54 -32.11
C ALA A 385 -7.87 -5.25 -30.81
N CYS A 386 -6.94 -5.54 -29.90
CA CYS A 386 -7.26 -6.06 -28.57
C CYS A 386 -8.12 -5.07 -27.77
N LEU A 387 -7.75 -3.79 -27.77
CA LEU A 387 -8.52 -2.75 -27.09
C LEU A 387 -9.93 -2.59 -27.68
N ASP A 388 -10.07 -2.55 -29.02
CA ASP A 388 -11.38 -2.49 -29.67
C ASP A 388 -12.25 -3.70 -29.33
N ALA A 389 -11.67 -4.90 -29.27
CA ALA A 389 -12.38 -6.11 -28.85
C ALA A 389 -12.88 -6.02 -27.39
N MET A 390 -12.07 -5.47 -26.46
CA MET A 390 -12.51 -5.23 -25.07
C MET A 390 -13.65 -4.22 -24.99
N LEU A 391 -13.54 -3.10 -25.71
CA LEU A 391 -14.59 -2.07 -25.69
C LEU A 391 -15.91 -2.57 -26.29
N ARG A 392 -15.85 -3.35 -27.38
CA ARG A 392 -17.04 -3.96 -27.98
C ARG A 392 -17.70 -4.99 -27.08
N TYR A 393 -16.89 -5.80 -26.39
CA TYR A 393 -17.40 -6.73 -25.38
C TYR A 393 -18.20 -5.97 -24.31
N GLU A 394 -17.75 -4.78 -23.95
CA GLU A 394 -18.45 -3.87 -23.04
C GLU A 394 -19.58 -3.03 -23.68
N ASN A 395 -19.94 -3.31 -24.93
CA ASN A 395 -20.93 -2.57 -25.71
C ASN A 395 -20.61 -1.08 -25.87
N VAL A 396 -19.33 -0.72 -25.78
CA VAL A 396 -18.81 0.63 -26.02
C VAL A 396 -18.31 0.74 -27.46
N SER A 397 -18.77 1.77 -28.16
CA SER A 397 -18.30 2.08 -29.52
C SER A 397 -17.38 3.29 -29.46
N ALA A 398 -16.09 3.05 -29.69
CA ALA A 398 -15.06 4.10 -29.76
C ALA A 398 -14.20 3.93 -31.02
N SER A 399 -13.73 5.03 -31.59
CA SER A 399 -12.77 4.98 -32.68
C SER A 399 -11.35 4.86 -32.10
N VAL A 400 -10.97 3.64 -31.72
CA VAL A 400 -9.66 3.37 -31.08
C VAL A 400 -8.51 3.88 -31.96
N ALA A 401 -8.57 3.67 -33.27
CA ALA A 401 -7.56 4.15 -34.21
C ALA A 401 -7.40 5.69 -34.18
N ASP A 402 -8.51 6.44 -34.10
CA ASP A 402 -8.45 7.90 -34.02
C ASP A 402 -7.88 8.37 -32.68
N LEU A 403 -8.20 7.69 -31.58
CA LEU A 403 -7.71 8.04 -30.24
C LEU A 403 -6.21 7.73 -30.08
N VAL A 404 -5.75 6.59 -30.61
CA VAL A 404 -4.32 6.26 -30.69
C VAL A 404 -3.60 7.28 -31.58
N SER A 405 -4.19 7.70 -32.70
CA SER A 405 -3.59 8.74 -33.56
C SER A 405 -3.44 10.11 -32.90
N GLN A 406 -4.22 10.36 -31.83
CA GLN A 406 -4.11 11.55 -30.98
C GLN A 406 -3.01 11.42 -29.91
N GLY A 407 -2.34 10.27 -29.82
CA GLY A 407 -1.25 10.01 -28.89
C GLY A 407 -1.71 9.50 -27.52
N LEU A 408 -2.96 9.06 -27.38
CA LEU A 408 -3.46 8.46 -26.13
C LEU A 408 -2.95 7.02 -25.99
N THR A 409 -2.61 6.63 -24.76
CA THR A 409 -2.24 5.25 -24.42
C THR A 409 -3.47 4.34 -24.30
N THR A 410 -3.27 3.02 -24.31
CA THR A 410 -4.37 2.07 -24.13
C THR A 410 -5.13 2.30 -22.82
N GLY A 411 -4.41 2.50 -21.70
CA GLY A 411 -5.02 2.82 -20.40
C GLY A 411 -5.86 4.09 -20.43
N GLN A 412 -5.33 5.19 -20.98
CA GLN A 412 -6.05 6.46 -21.10
C GLN A 412 -7.32 6.33 -21.95
N ILE A 413 -7.27 5.54 -23.02
CA ILE A 413 -8.46 5.29 -23.84
C ILE A 413 -9.51 4.53 -23.04
N MET A 414 -9.11 3.50 -22.28
CA MET A 414 -10.03 2.77 -21.42
C MET A 414 -10.65 3.68 -20.35
N GLU A 415 -9.85 4.51 -19.67
CA GLU A 415 -10.35 5.46 -18.66
C GLU A 415 -11.36 6.45 -19.25
N GLN A 416 -11.12 6.96 -20.46
CA GLN A 416 -12.03 7.90 -21.12
C GLN A 416 -13.31 7.25 -21.65
N THR A 417 -13.26 5.96 -21.99
CA THR A 417 -14.38 5.27 -22.69
C THR A 417 -15.20 4.38 -21.77
N LEU A 418 -14.61 3.84 -20.71
CA LEU A 418 -15.26 3.02 -19.68
C LEU A 418 -15.54 3.88 -18.44
N SER A 419 -16.42 4.88 -18.56
CA SER A 419 -16.67 5.87 -17.50
C SER A 419 -17.11 5.28 -16.15
N ASP A 420 -17.68 4.07 -16.15
CA ASP A 420 -18.19 3.38 -14.97
C ASP A 420 -17.25 2.24 -14.53
N ALA A 421 -16.02 2.19 -15.05
CA ALA A 421 -15.03 1.19 -14.70
C ALA A 421 -13.75 1.84 -14.18
N GLU A 422 -13.07 1.13 -13.30
CA GLU A 422 -11.73 1.48 -12.84
C GLU A 422 -10.72 0.67 -13.64
N VAL A 423 -9.87 1.36 -14.39
CA VAL A 423 -8.82 0.73 -15.22
C VAL A 423 -7.66 0.30 -14.32
N LEU A 424 -7.21 -0.92 -14.51
CA LEU A 424 -6.18 -1.53 -13.66
C LEU A 424 -4.92 -1.81 -14.49
N ASP A 425 -3.85 -1.07 -14.21
CA ASP A 425 -2.50 -1.46 -14.59
C ASP A 425 -2.03 -2.58 -13.65
N LEU A 426 -1.81 -3.76 -14.22
CA LEU A 426 -1.43 -4.98 -13.52
C LEU A 426 -0.01 -5.41 -13.90
N THR A 427 0.80 -4.47 -14.39
CA THR A 427 2.16 -4.76 -14.80
C THR A 427 2.99 -5.30 -13.64
N GLY A 428 3.74 -6.36 -13.92
CA GLY A 428 4.57 -7.06 -12.94
C GLY A 428 3.84 -8.15 -12.17
N CYS A 429 2.50 -8.21 -12.19
CA CYS A 429 1.76 -9.35 -11.63
C CYS A 429 2.12 -10.67 -12.34
N ASP A 430 2.06 -11.81 -11.66
CA ASP A 430 2.26 -13.09 -12.33
C ASP A 430 1.07 -13.40 -13.24
N MET A 431 1.29 -14.17 -14.30
CA MET A 431 0.22 -14.62 -15.20
C MET A 431 -0.88 -15.33 -14.41
N ASP A 432 -0.54 -16.15 -13.42
CA ASP A 432 -1.54 -16.86 -12.61
C ASP A 432 -2.41 -15.91 -11.78
N ASP A 433 -1.89 -14.74 -11.37
CA ASP A 433 -2.62 -13.76 -10.57
C ASP A 433 -3.69 -13.04 -11.40
N VAL A 434 -3.38 -12.72 -12.66
CA VAL A 434 -4.32 -12.04 -13.57
C VAL A 434 -5.40 -12.97 -14.13
N LEU A 435 -5.34 -14.28 -13.88
CA LEU A 435 -6.42 -15.21 -14.25
C LEU A 435 -7.71 -14.99 -13.43
N TYR A 436 -7.67 -14.19 -12.37
CA TYR A 436 -8.88 -13.76 -11.66
C TYR A 436 -9.88 -13.06 -12.61
N TYR A 437 -9.42 -12.12 -13.45
CA TYR A 437 -10.32 -11.28 -14.25
C TYR A 437 -11.14 -12.10 -15.26
N PRO A 438 -10.56 -13.04 -16.04
CA PRO A 438 -11.37 -13.88 -16.90
C PRO A 438 -12.34 -14.79 -16.14
N SER A 439 -12.06 -15.12 -14.86
CA SER A 439 -12.97 -15.91 -14.03
C SER A 439 -14.23 -15.15 -13.60
N VAL A 440 -14.18 -13.81 -13.66
CA VAL A 440 -15.30 -12.89 -13.42
C VAL A 440 -15.79 -12.22 -14.71
N ASP A 441 -15.54 -12.85 -15.86
CA ASP A 441 -16.01 -12.43 -17.20
C ASP A 441 -15.39 -11.10 -17.68
N ILE A 442 -14.14 -10.83 -17.29
CA ILE A 442 -13.40 -9.63 -17.69
C ILE A 442 -12.11 -10.03 -18.44
N PRO A 443 -11.90 -9.60 -19.69
CA PRO A 443 -10.68 -9.92 -20.42
C PRO A 443 -9.45 -9.16 -19.88
N VAL A 444 -8.27 -9.75 -20.08
CA VAL A 444 -6.98 -9.11 -19.75
C VAL A 444 -6.20 -8.88 -21.04
N LEU A 445 -5.81 -7.64 -21.31
CA LEU A 445 -4.88 -7.32 -22.37
C LEU A 445 -3.46 -7.63 -21.90
N ALA A 446 -2.76 -8.49 -22.63
CA ALA A 446 -1.41 -8.92 -22.31
C ALA A 446 -0.45 -8.54 -23.44
N MET A 447 0.57 -7.76 -23.13
CA MET A 447 1.55 -7.34 -24.13
C MET A 447 2.49 -8.48 -24.51
N THR A 448 2.78 -8.57 -25.81
CA THR A 448 3.72 -9.52 -26.40
C THR A 448 4.83 -8.81 -27.18
N GLY A 449 4.98 -7.50 -27.01
CA GLY A 449 5.93 -6.64 -27.70
C GLY A 449 5.71 -5.15 -27.40
N SER A 450 6.33 -4.27 -28.19
CA SER A 450 6.09 -2.82 -28.11
C SER A 450 4.71 -2.44 -28.64
N ASP A 451 4.33 -3.02 -29.78
CA ASP A 451 3.10 -2.71 -30.53
C ASP A 451 2.22 -3.95 -30.77
N SER A 452 2.49 -5.04 -30.04
CA SER A 452 1.72 -6.26 -30.09
C SER A 452 1.18 -6.68 -28.71
N ALA A 453 -0.07 -7.11 -28.70
CA ALA A 453 -0.78 -7.70 -27.57
C ALA A 453 -1.67 -8.87 -28.00
N VAL A 454 -2.11 -9.64 -27.01
CA VAL A 454 -3.19 -10.65 -27.08
C VAL A 454 -4.16 -10.40 -25.93
N LEU A 455 -5.37 -10.94 -25.99
CA LEU A 455 -6.28 -10.97 -24.84
C LEU A 455 -6.26 -12.34 -24.16
N ILE A 456 -6.11 -12.39 -22.84
CA ILE A 456 -6.43 -13.58 -22.05
C ILE A 456 -7.95 -13.57 -21.83
N ILE A 457 -8.62 -14.58 -22.38
CA ILE A 457 -10.08 -14.71 -22.38
C ILE A 457 -10.56 -15.93 -21.62
N GLY A 458 -9.67 -16.68 -20.98
CA GLY A 458 -10.03 -17.85 -20.20
C GLY A 458 -8.83 -18.72 -19.88
N TYR A 459 -9.09 -19.78 -19.12
CA TYR A 459 -8.08 -20.76 -18.75
C TYR A 459 -8.71 -22.09 -18.37
N GLY A 460 -7.87 -23.11 -18.33
CA GLY A 460 -8.14 -24.39 -17.70
C GLY A 460 -6.93 -24.85 -16.87
N PRO A 461 -6.93 -26.11 -16.40
CA PRO A 461 -5.86 -26.63 -15.55
C PRO A 461 -4.47 -26.62 -16.22
N GLU A 462 -4.40 -26.86 -17.53
CA GLU A 462 -3.12 -27.01 -18.25
C GLU A 462 -2.83 -25.88 -19.25
N LYS A 463 -3.85 -25.12 -19.65
CA LYS A 463 -3.78 -24.18 -20.76
C LYS A 463 -4.49 -22.87 -20.45
N VAL A 464 -4.02 -21.80 -21.08
CA VAL A 464 -4.71 -20.50 -21.16
C VAL A 464 -5.34 -20.33 -22.54
N ALA A 465 -6.50 -19.67 -22.59
CA ALA A 465 -7.20 -19.32 -23.81
C ALA A 465 -6.90 -17.85 -24.15
N LEU A 466 -6.33 -17.65 -25.34
CA LEU A 466 -5.89 -16.36 -25.84
C LEU A 466 -6.68 -15.98 -27.09
N TYR A 467 -7.10 -14.72 -27.20
CA TYR A 467 -7.52 -14.14 -28.46
C TYR A 467 -6.36 -13.35 -29.06
N ASP A 468 -5.93 -13.74 -30.27
CA ASP A 468 -4.84 -13.11 -31.01
C ASP A 468 -5.40 -12.54 -32.32
N PRO A 469 -5.53 -11.21 -32.46
CA PRO A 469 -6.11 -10.60 -33.64
C PRO A 469 -5.22 -10.73 -34.89
N SER A 470 -3.99 -11.25 -34.78
CA SER A 470 -3.10 -11.51 -35.92
C SER A 470 -3.38 -12.85 -36.61
N THR A 471 -3.93 -13.84 -35.91
CA THR A 471 -4.19 -15.18 -36.46
C THR A 471 -5.54 -15.26 -37.16
N GLY A 472 -6.48 -14.38 -36.79
CA GLY A 472 -7.86 -14.43 -37.24
C GLY A 472 -8.69 -15.54 -36.59
N ASP A 473 -8.12 -16.26 -35.61
CA ASP A 473 -8.82 -17.25 -34.80
C ASP A 473 -9.47 -16.57 -33.59
N SER A 474 -10.70 -16.96 -33.26
CA SER A 474 -11.39 -16.44 -32.07
C SER A 474 -10.77 -16.93 -30.75
N MET A 475 -10.00 -18.03 -30.79
CA MET A 475 -9.33 -18.57 -29.62
C MET A 475 -8.12 -19.45 -30.00
N THR A 476 -6.99 -19.17 -29.36
CA THR A 476 -5.76 -19.97 -29.38
C THR A 476 -5.50 -20.53 -27.97
N LEU A 477 -5.19 -21.82 -27.86
CA LEU A 477 -4.86 -22.45 -26.59
C LEU A 477 -3.35 -22.61 -26.44
N MET A 478 -2.78 -22.03 -25.39
CA MET A 478 -1.36 -22.10 -25.06
C MET A 478 -1.17 -22.85 -23.74
N THR A 479 -0.07 -23.59 -23.57
CA THR A 479 0.23 -24.20 -22.26
C THR A 479 0.51 -23.10 -21.23
N ARG A 480 0.22 -23.36 -19.94
CA ARG A 480 0.53 -22.38 -18.88
C ARG A 480 2.01 -22.04 -18.80
N GLU A 481 2.89 -23.01 -18.99
CA GLU A 481 4.35 -22.82 -18.94
C GLU A 481 4.84 -21.93 -20.09
N ASP A 482 4.34 -22.17 -21.31
CA ASP A 482 4.68 -21.35 -22.47
C ASP A 482 4.14 -19.93 -22.33
N ALA A 483 2.91 -19.77 -21.85
CA ALA A 483 2.28 -18.47 -21.64
C ALA A 483 3.00 -17.66 -20.55
N LYS A 484 3.33 -18.30 -19.43
CA LYS A 484 4.11 -17.67 -18.35
C LYS A 484 5.48 -17.21 -18.85
N SER A 485 6.17 -18.05 -19.63
CA SER A 485 7.46 -17.70 -20.23
C SER A 485 7.33 -16.56 -21.25
N LEU A 486 6.27 -16.57 -22.06
CA LEU A 486 5.97 -15.52 -23.04
C LEU A 486 5.77 -14.17 -22.36
N PHE A 487 4.83 -14.09 -21.40
CA PHE A 487 4.50 -12.83 -20.75
C PHE A 487 5.64 -12.32 -19.87
N ALA A 488 6.33 -13.21 -19.14
CA ALA A 488 7.50 -12.82 -18.36
C ALA A 488 8.63 -12.27 -19.23
N GLY A 489 8.81 -12.82 -20.44
CA GLY A 489 9.77 -12.33 -21.43
C GLY A 489 9.48 -10.91 -21.93
N TYR A 490 8.25 -10.43 -21.75
CA TYR A 490 7.83 -9.05 -22.06
C TYR A 490 7.47 -8.26 -20.80
N GLY A 491 7.94 -8.68 -19.62
CA GLY A 491 7.79 -7.92 -18.37
C GLY A 491 6.42 -8.01 -17.72
N ASN A 492 5.62 -9.05 -18.01
CA ASN A 492 4.29 -9.28 -17.42
C ASN A 492 3.40 -8.03 -17.45
N ARG A 493 3.26 -7.44 -18.64
CA ARG A 493 2.54 -6.19 -18.85
C ARG A 493 1.07 -6.51 -19.16
N PHE A 494 0.21 -6.24 -18.18
CA PHE A 494 -1.20 -6.60 -18.20
C PHE A 494 -2.07 -5.38 -17.92
N LEU A 495 -3.17 -5.24 -18.66
CA LEU A 495 -4.18 -4.20 -18.44
C LEU A 495 -5.57 -4.84 -18.38
N SER A 496 -6.36 -4.44 -17.39
CA SER A 496 -7.76 -4.86 -17.25
C SER A 496 -8.59 -3.74 -16.60
N TYR A 497 -9.79 -4.06 -16.13
CA TYR A 497 -10.67 -3.11 -15.47
C TYR A 497 -11.62 -3.82 -14.48
N VAL A 498 -12.21 -3.08 -13.57
CA VAL A 498 -13.25 -3.58 -12.65
C VAL A 498 -14.43 -2.60 -12.57
N ARG A 499 -15.59 -3.07 -12.13
CA ARG A 499 -16.84 -2.31 -12.07
C ARG A 499 -17.44 -2.26 -10.68
#